data_AF-A3PCE3-F1
#
_entry.id   AF-A3PCE3-F1
#
_cell.length_a   1.000
_cell.length_b   1.000
_cell.length_c   1.000
_cell.angle_alpha   90.00
_cell.angle_beta   90.00
_cell.angle_gamma   90.00
#
_symmetry.space_group_name_H-M   'P 1'
#
loop_
_entity.id
_entity.type
_entity.pdbx_description
1 polymer ?
#
loop_
_entity_poly.entity_id
_entity_poly.type
_entity_poly.pdbx_seq_one_letter_code
_entity_poly.pdbx_strand_id
1 'polypeptide(L)'
;MELSKVKEMNLIKQFLQVILIAIFISSCRTSINKENQRKNLEKNINEISSSEKKRMEIKFSCGEDGISEYLDDGWNIIKEDSQEKICTWKSVPATKDCNMEKDKGCKITKPDRIGKEKIYLIEK
;
A
#
# COMPACT_ATOMS: atom_id res chain seq x y z
N MET A 1 33.16 42.27 27.92
CA MET A 1 33.20 40.79 27.75
C MET A 1 31.81 40.13 27.84
N GLU A 2 30.71 40.89 27.99
CA GLU A 2 29.35 40.31 28.07
C GLU A 2 28.52 40.44 26.77
N LEU A 3 28.79 41.45 25.93
CA LEU A 3 28.07 41.66 24.67
C LEU A 3 28.32 40.57 23.60
N SER A 4 29.50 39.91 23.61
CA SER A 4 29.80 38.82 22.68
C SER A 4 29.02 37.54 23.01
N LYS A 5 28.85 37.23 24.31
CA LYS A 5 28.12 36.03 24.78
C LYS A 5 26.62 36.10 24.50
N VAL A 6 26.00 37.29 24.59
CA VAL A 6 24.57 37.48 24.27
C VAL A 6 24.30 37.30 22.77
N LYS A 7 25.23 37.75 21.91
CA LYS A 7 25.12 37.57 20.45
C LYS A 7 25.25 36.10 20.05
N GLU A 8 26.15 35.35 20.69
CA GLU A 8 26.30 33.90 20.49
C GLU A 8 25.05 33.11 20.95
N MET A 9 24.45 33.45 22.08
CA MET A 9 23.27 32.75 22.60
C MET A 9 22.01 32.96 21.72
N ASN A 10 21.89 34.12 21.07
CA ASN A 10 20.80 34.38 20.11
C ASN A 10 21.02 33.67 18.76
N LEU A 11 22.27 33.52 18.31
CA LEU A 11 22.64 32.72 17.15
C LEU A 11 22.38 31.22 17.38
N ILE A 12 22.71 30.71 18.56
CA ILE A 12 22.45 29.30 18.95
C ILE A 12 20.94 29.02 19.01
N LYS A 13 20.14 29.93 19.55
CA LYS A 13 18.66 29.80 19.56
C LYS A 13 18.06 29.80 18.15
N GLN A 14 18.56 30.66 17.25
CA GLN A 14 18.13 30.65 15.84
C GLN A 14 18.50 29.33 15.15
N PHE A 15 19.71 28.81 15.37
CA PHE A 15 20.13 27.52 14.82
C PHE A 15 19.27 26.34 15.32
N LEU A 16 18.97 26.30 16.61
CA LEU A 16 18.08 25.30 17.21
C LEU A 16 16.66 25.35 16.62
N GLN A 17 16.14 26.55 16.37
CA GLN A 17 14.81 26.73 15.76
C GLN A 17 14.77 26.24 14.31
N VAL A 18 15.83 26.46 13.53
CA VAL A 18 15.94 25.96 12.15
C VAL A 18 16.05 24.43 12.10
N ILE A 19 16.81 23.82 13.01
CA ILE A 19 16.94 22.35 13.09
C ILE A 19 15.59 21.69 13.44
N LEU A 20 14.82 22.27 14.36
CA LEU A 20 13.49 21.77 14.72
C LEU A 20 12.52 21.78 13.53
N ILE A 21 12.52 22.84 12.72
CA ILE A 21 11.66 22.94 11.53
C ILE A 21 12.07 21.89 10.48
N ALA A 22 13.36 21.64 10.29
CA ALA A 22 13.87 20.66 9.32
C ALA A 22 13.40 19.21 9.60
N ILE A 23 13.24 18.83 10.87
CA ILE A 23 12.79 17.48 11.24
C ILE A 23 11.33 17.24 10.81
N PHE A 24 10.45 18.25 10.91
CA PHE A 24 9.05 18.14 10.52
C PHE A 24 8.86 17.94 9.00
N ILE A 25 9.73 18.53 8.18
CA ILE A 25 9.65 18.41 6.71
C ILE A 25 10.12 17.04 6.20
N SER A 26 10.91 16.30 6.99
CA SER A 26 11.43 14.98 6.61
C SER A 26 10.42 13.82 6.77
N SER A 27 9.31 14.02 7.48
CA SER A 27 8.33 12.96 7.76
C SER A 27 7.37 12.66 6.60
N CYS A 28 7.35 13.45 5.54
CA CYS A 28 6.71 13.04 4.29
C CYS A 28 7.66 12.12 3.52
N ARG A 29 7.64 10.81 3.83
CA ARG A 29 8.03 9.79 2.85
C ARG A 29 7.08 9.94 1.65
N THR A 30 7.50 10.67 0.62
CA THR A 30 6.94 10.46 -0.71
C THR A 30 7.07 8.97 -0.98
N SER A 31 5.94 8.28 -1.18
CA SER A 31 5.91 6.91 -1.62
C SER A 31 6.53 6.83 -3.01
N ILE A 32 7.87 6.80 -3.08
CA ILE A 32 8.61 6.47 -4.29
C ILE A 32 8.44 4.96 -4.50
N ASN A 33 7.22 4.55 -4.89
CA ASN A 33 6.98 3.31 -5.61
C ASN A 33 5.61 3.30 -6.32
N LYS A 34 5.28 4.38 -7.02
CA LYS A 34 4.25 4.33 -8.08
C LYS A 34 4.81 4.75 -9.45
N GLU A 35 5.87 5.56 -9.47
CA GLU A 35 6.48 5.99 -10.74
C GLU A 35 7.40 4.93 -11.37
N ASN A 36 8.05 4.07 -10.58
CA ASN A 36 8.88 2.97 -11.11
C ASN A 36 8.06 1.85 -11.76
N GLN A 37 6.81 1.63 -11.30
CA GLN A 37 5.88 0.74 -12.00
C GLN A 37 5.43 1.33 -13.34
N ARG A 38 5.26 2.66 -13.42
CA ARG A 38 4.84 3.35 -14.63
C ARG A 38 5.97 3.45 -15.67
N LYS A 39 7.21 3.77 -15.25
CA LYS A 39 8.37 3.85 -16.17
C LYS A 39 8.82 2.50 -16.73
N ASN A 40 8.71 1.40 -15.98
CA ASN A 40 8.97 0.06 -16.54
C ASN A 40 7.85 -0.41 -17.49
N LEU A 41 6.62 0.06 -17.30
CA LEU A 41 5.52 -0.15 -18.23
C LEU A 41 5.70 0.68 -19.51
N GLU A 42 6.06 1.96 -19.38
CA GLU A 42 6.22 2.89 -20.52
C GLU A 42 7.43 2.56 -21.41
N LYS A 43 8.54 2.07 -20.83
CA LYS A 43 9.76 1.79 -21.61
C LYS A 43 9.69 0.54 -22.48
N ASN A 44 8.68 -0.32 -22.28
CA ASN A 44 8.44 -1.51 -23.12
C ASN A 44 7.38 -1.29 -24.22
N ILE A 45 6.73 -0.12 -24.29
CA ILE A 45 5.60 0.13 -25.21
C ILE A 45 6.04 0.88 -26.48
N ASN A 46 7.23 1.47 -26.51
CA ASN A 46 7.71 2.24 -27.65
C ASN A 46 8.80 1.50 -28.44
N GLU A 47 8.45 0.36 -29.03
CA GLU A 47 9.02 -0.17 -30.28
C GLU A 47 8.52 -1.61 -30.47
N ILE A 48 7.38 -1.79 -31.14
CA ILE A 48 7.10 -2.87 -32.10
C ILE A 48 5.75 -2.52 -32.75
N SER A 49 5.81 -2.11 -34.01
CA SER A 49 4.65 -2.03 -34.89
C SER A 49 4.25 -3.45 -35.32
N SER A 50 3.45 -4.10 -34.48
CA SER A 50 2.58 -5.21 -34.88
C SER A 50 1.31 -5.08 -34.03
N SER A 51 0.21 -5.71 -34.41
CA SER A 51 -1.07 -5.66 -33.68
C SER A 51 -0.97 -6.32 -32.29
N GLU A 52 -0.24 -5.71 -31.36
CA GLU A 52 0.01 -6.26 -30.03
C GLU A 52 -1.28 -6.21 -29.21
N LYS A 53 -1.84 -7.39 -28.98
CA LYS A 53 -2.95 -7.59 -28.05
C LYS A 53 -2.56 -7.05 -26.68
N LYS A 54 -3.34 -6.12 -26.15
CA LYS A 54 -3.14 -5.58 -24.80
C LYS A 54 -3.43 -6.70 -23.79
N ARG A 55 -2.56 -6.86 -22.80
CA ARG A 55 -2.70 -7.88 -21.75
C ARG A 55 -2.64 -7.27 -20.37
N MET A 56 -3.48 -7.76 -19.46
CA MET A 56 -3.43 -7.37 -18.06
C MET A 56 -3.89 -8.49 -17.13
N GLU A 57 -3.44 -8.44 -15.88
CA GLU A 57 -3.85 -9.34 -14.81
C GLU A 57 -4.81 -8.60 -13.87
N ILE A 58 -5.97 -9.18 -13.59
CA ILE A 58 -6.98 -8.65 -12.66
C ILE A 58 -7.29 -9.69 -11.58
N LYS A 59 -7.63 -9.23 -10.38
CA LYS A 59 -7.84 -10.08 -9.21
C LYS A 59 -9.12 -9.70 -8.50
N PHE A 60 -9.94 -10.69 -8.20
CA PHE A 60 -11.13 -10.53 -7.39
C PHE A 60 -11.01 -11.38 -6.15
N SER A 61 -11.12 -10.73 -4.99
CA SER A 61 -10.97 -11.39 -3.70
C SER A 61 -12.32 -11.65 -3.08
N CYS A 62 -12.42 -12.74 -2.31
CA CYS A 62 -13.46 -12.89 -1.29
C CYS A 62 -14.89 -12.94 -1.81
N GLY A 63 -15.08 -13.52 -3.00
CA GLY A 63 -16.39 -13.70 -3.62
C GLY A 63 -16.89 -12.47 -4.38
N GLU A 64 -16.07 -11.44 -4.54
CA GLU A 64 -16.31 -10.40 -5.54
C GLU A 64 -16.23 -11.04 -6.93
N ASP A 65 -17.20 -10.74 -7.79
CA ASP A 65 -17.21 -11.19 -9.18
C ASP A 65 -17.43 -9.98 -10.08
N GLY A 66 -16.33 -9.37 -10.53
CA GLY A 66 -16.33 -8.23 -11.44
C GLY A 66 -15.75 -8.55 -12.81
N ILE A 67 -15.50 -9.84 -13.12
CA ILE A 67 -14.92 -10.24 -14.40
C ILE A 67 -15.87 -9.94 -15.57
N SER A 68 -17.19 -9.96 -15.31
CA SER A 68 -18.22 -9.70 -16.31
C SER A 68 -18.07 -8.35 -16.99
N GLU A 69 -17.72 -7.28 -16.25
CA GLU A 69 -17.52 -5.95 -16.83
C GLU A 69 -16.41 -5.94 -17.90
N TYR A 70 -15.35 -6.73 -17.69
CA TYR A 70 -14.27 -6.85 -18.67
C TYR A 70 -14.68 -7.71 -19.88
N LEU A 71 -15.44 -8.78 -19.64
CA LEU A 71 -15.95 -9.63 -20.72
C LEU A 71 -16.92 -8.86 -21.63
N ASP A 72 -17.80 -8.05 -21.03
CA ASP A 72 -18.75 -7.19 -21.75
C ASP A 72 -18.03 -6.09 -22.55
N ASP A 73 -16.90 -5.59 -22.03
CA ASP A 73 -16.00 -4.67 -22.74
C ASP A 73 -15.18 -5.35 -23.87
N GLY A 74 -15.36 -6.66 -24.09
CA GLY A 74 -14.70 -7.41 -25.17
C GLY A 74 -13.29 -7.89 -24.85
N TRP A 75 -12.93 -8.02 -23.57
CA TRP A 75 -11.71 -8.71 -23.16
C TRP A 75 -11.92 -10.23 -23.16
N ASN A 76 -10.88 -10.98 -23.48
CA ASN A 76 -10.87 -12.45 -23.46
C ASN A 76 -10.00 -12.98 -22.34
N ILE A 77 -10.48 -13.99 -21.61
CA ILE A 77 -9.69 -14.67 -20.57
C ILE A 77 -8.70 -15.63 -21.24
N ILE A 78 -7.41 -15.43 -20.98
CA ILE A 78 -6.32 -16.31 -21.39
C ILE A 78 -6.07 -17.38 -20.32
N LYS A 79 -6.12 -16.97 -19.04
CA LYS A 79 -5.82 -17.83 -17.90
C LYS A 79 -6.66 -17.43 -16.69
N GLU A 80 -7.13 -18.43 -15.95
CA GLU A 80 -7.77 -18.28 -14.65
C GLU A 80 -7.03 -19.14 -13.62
N ASP A 81 -6.61 -18.52 -12.53
CA ASP A 81 -6.04 -19.19 -11.35
C ASP A 81 -6.85 -18.82 -10.10
N SER A 82 -6.73 -19.62 -9.03
CA SER A 82 -7.35 -19.28 -7.75
C SER A 82 -6.43 -19.62 -6.57
N GLN A 83 -6.46 -18.76 -5.56
CA GLN A 83 -5.69 -18.94 -4.33
C GLN A 83 -6.51 -18.59 -3.09
N GLU A 84 -6.13 -19.18 -1.96
CA GLU A 84 -6.76 -18.88 -0.68
C GLU A 84 -6.28 -17.52 -0.14
N LYS A 85 -7.20 -16.70 0.37
CA LYS A 85 -6.90 -15.36 0.88
C LYS A 85 -7.77 -15.02 2.08
N ILE A 86 -7.18 -14.32 3.05
CA ILE A 86 -7.89 -13.82 4.22
C ILE A 86 -8.75 -12.63 3.81
N CYS A 87 -10.05 -12.72 4.06
CA CYS A 87 -11.04 -11.71 3.69
C CYS A 87 -11.31 -10.71 4.80
N THR A 88 -11.41 -11.21 6.02
CA THR A 88 -11.66 -10.39 7.20
C THR A 88 -10.78 -10.84 8.35
N TRP A 89 -10.47 -9.90 9.22
CA TRP A 89 -9.74 -10.12 10.45
C TRP A 89 -10.68 -9.87 11.62
N LYS A 90 -10.57 -10.66 12.68
CA LYS A 90 -11.29 -10.43 13.94
C LYS A 90 -10.33 -10.32 15.11
N SER A 91 -10.72 -9.49 16.08
CA SER A 91 -10.08 -9.44 17.38
C SER A 91 -10.69 -10.47 18.31
N VAL A 92 -9.86 -11.24 19.00
CA VAL A 92 -10.27 -12.23 20.01
C VAL A 92 -9.40 -12.08 21.25
N PRO A 93 -9.83 -12.59 22.42
CA PRO A 93 -9.01 -12.50 23.63
C PRO A 93 -7.73 -13.33 23.48
N ALA A 94 -6.62 -12.79 23.99
CA ALA A 94 -5.29 -13.40 23.97
C ALA A 94 -5.21 -14.65 24.85
N THR A 95 -5.90 -14.62 26.00
CA THR A 95 -6.00 -15.73 26.95
C THR A 95 -7.45 -15.89 27.42
N LYS A 96 -7.79 -17.03 28.02
CA LYS A 96 -9.18 -17.35 28.42
C LYS A 96 -9.75 -16.37 29.45
N ASP A 97 -8.92 -15.89 30.37
CA ASP A 97 -9.34 -15.07 31.52
C ASP A 97 -9.20 -13.56 31.25
N CYS A 98 -9.03 -13.19 29.99
CA CYS A 98 -8.68 -11.84 29.59
C CYS A 98 -9.92 -11.01 29.27
N ASN A 99 -10.07 -9.85 29.91
CA ASN A 99 -11.15 -8.92 29.62
C ASN A 99 -10.75 -7.95 28.51
N MET A 100 -11.33 -8.13 27.32
CA MET A 100 -10.98 -7.34 26.14
C MET A 100 -11.26 -5.83 26.24
N GLU A 101 -12.09 -5.38 27.19
CA GLU A 101 -12.42 -3.97 27.37
C GLU A 101 -11.51 -3.29 28.41
N LYS A 102 -11.09 -4.05 29.43
CA LYS A 102 -10.37 -3.50 30.59
C LYS A 102 -8.86 -3.74 30.52
N ASP A 103 -8.44 -4.87 29.96
CA ASP A 103 -7.05 -5.31 30.04
C ASP A 103 -6.26 -4.88 28.80
N LYS A 104 -5.11 -4.22 29.03
CA LYS A 104 -4.19 -3.83 27.95
C LYS A 104 -3.53 -5.06 27.35
N GLY A 105 -3.37 -5.07 26.02
CA GLY A 105 -2.76 -6.20 25.30
C GLY A 105 -3.66 -7.44 25.20
N CYS A 106 -4.93 -7.33 25.61
CA CYS A 106 -5.85 -8.45 25.64
C CYS A 106 -6.38 -8.90 24.27
N LYS A 107 -6.32 -8.04 23.25
CA LYS A 107 -6.85 -8.34 21.91
C LYS A 107 -5.75 -8.86 21.01
N ILE A 108 -5.93 -10.05 20.45
CA ILE A 108 -5.14 -10.57 19.33
C ILE A 108 -5.97 -10.57 18.07
N THR A 109 -5.35 -10.26 16.94
CA THR A 109 -6.00 -10.27 15.63
C THR A 109 -5.72 -11.60 14.95
N LYS A 110 -6.77 -12.29 14.50
CA LYS A 110 -6.65 -13.55 13.73
C LYS A 110 -7.59 -13.55 12.52
N PRO A 111 -7.32 -14.39 11.51
CA PRO A 111 -8.22 -14.53 10.37
C PRO A 111 -9.62 -14.89 10.84
N ASP A 112 -10.61 -14.17 10.33
CA ASP A 112 -12.02 -14.42 10.63
C ASP A 112 -12.66 -15.23 9.51
N ARG A 113 -12.73 -14.62 8.32
CA ARG A 113 -13.21 -15.27 7.10
C ARG A 113 -12.05 -15.48 6.15
N ILE A 114 -11.87 -16.72 5.74
CA ILE A 114 -10.96 -17.09 4.65
C ILE A 114 -11.82 -17.36 3.41
N GLY A 115 -11.39 -16.83 2.27
CA GLY A 115 -12.08 -16.97 0.99
C GLY A 115 -11.12 -17.26 -0.13
N LYS A 116 -11.63 -17.25 -1.36
CA LYS A 116 -10.83 -17.44 -2.57
C LYS A 116 -10.59 -16.10 -3.24
N GLU A 117 -9.38 -15.92 -3.75
CA GLU A 117 -9.04 -14.89 -4.72
C GLU A 117 -8.91 -15.55 -6.08
N LYS A 118 -9.65 -15.04 -7.07
CA LYS A 118 -9.50 -15.44 -8.47
C LYS A 118 -8.59 -14.45 -9.18
N ILE A 119 -7.69 -14.96 -10.00
CA ILE A 119 -6.71 -14.20 -10.75
C ILE A 119 -6.94 -14.51 -12.22
N TYR A 120 -7.20 -13.48 -13.02
CA TYR A 120 -7.44 -13.60 -14.45
C TYR A 120 -6.35 -12.88 -15.23
N LEU A 121 -5.78 -13.57 -16.22
CA LEU A 121 -4.99 -12.95 -17.28
C LEU A 121 -5.91 -12.74 -18.48
N ILE A 122 -6.12 -11.49 -18.90
CA ILE A 122 -7.04 -11.13 -19.98
C ILE A 122 -6.31 -10.42 -21.14
N GLU A 123 -6.83 -10.59 -22.36
CA GLU A 123 -6.33 -9.92 -23.58
C GLU A 123 -7.41 -9.22 -24.39
N LYS A 124 -7.03 -8.12 -25.05
CA LYS A 124 -7.87 -7.36 -26.00
C LYS A 124 -7.04 -6.82 -27.16
#